data_AF-A0A7C2D4K4-F1
#
_entry.id   AF-A0A7C2D4K4-F1
#
_cell.length_a   1.000
_cell.length_b   1.000
_cell.length_c   1.000
_cell.angle_alpha   90.00
_cell.angle_beta   90.00
_cell.angle_gamma   90.00
#
_symmetry.space_group_name_H-M   'P 1'
#
loop_
_entity.id
_entity.type
_entity.pdbx_description
1 polymer ?
#
loop_
_entity_poly.entity_id
_entity_poly.type
_entity_poly.pdbx_seq_one_letter_code
_entity_poly.pdbx_strand_id
1 'polypeptide(L)'
;MATSNCHAEEKGAWNSACIVTLDVKLKTSLFLATALAALVILGFSEWLSYRQMSGFLREHTAIMEAEMNHAALVANLRQGRETLFIRLAWVHVLHAVATVVALVVVLNWLCNRVVLSPIEDLLRHINYMGHGTWTAAIPVHRKDEIGQLTQAFNELGGKLSMTVQQFAAASKLSALALIGHALARRVLTIRDQLRGAELLLVKAREHRAAVPEETLVRLAVAIKALEEIPAVLDEEFERQFRSHSAPPDSGRRAGSQGAASFGSGRRIA
;
A
#
# COMPACT_ATOMS: atom_id res chain seq x y z
N MET A 1 -5.21 -30.16 -13.47
CA MET A 1 -4.27 -29.21 -14.11
C MET A 1 -5.05 -28.39 -15.13
N ALA A 2 -5.35 -27.13 -14.80
CA ALA A 2 -5.85 -26.14 -15.76
C ALA A 2 -5.43 -24.77 -15.20
N THR A 3 -4.26 -24.31 -15.63
CA THR A 3 -3.73 -22.97 -15.33
C THR A 3 -4.40 -22.00 -16.29
N SER A 4 -5.43 -21.27 -15.84
CA SER A 4 -5.95 -20.15 -16.65
C SER A 4 -4.95 -18.99 -16.57
N ASN A 5 -4.11 -18.87 -17.58
CA ASN A 5 -3.28 -17.69 -17.81
C ASN A 5 -4.21 -16.51 -18.14
N CYS A 6 -4.31 -15.54 -17.24
CA CYS A 6 -4.92 -14.25 -17.52
C CYS A 6 -3.90 -13.38 -18.24
N HIS A 7 -3.90 -13.42 -19.58
CA HIS A 7 -3.24 -12.39 -20.37
C HIS A 7 -4.09 -11.11 -20.32
N ALA A 8 -3.47 -10.00 -19.94
CA ALA A 8 -4.05 -8.67 -20.03
C ALA A 8 -4.14 -8.27 -21.51
N GLU A 9 -5.32 -8.43 -22.09
CA GLU A 9 -5.62 -7.87 -23.41
C GLU A 9 -6.07 -6.42 -23.27
N GLU A 10 -5.44 -5.60 -24.11
CA GLU A 10 -5.48 -4.16 -24.19
C GLU A 10 -6.87 -3.67 -24.62
N LYS A 11 -7.78 -3.43 -23.67
CA LYS A 11 -8.90 -2.46 -23.72
C LYS A 11 -9.82 -2.60 -22.51
N GLY A 12 -9.65 -1.67 -21.55
CA GLY A 12 -10.72 -0.98 -20.78
C GLY A 12 -12.00 -1.68 -20.30
N ALA A 13 -12.09 -3.00 -20.27
CA ALA A 13 -13.28 -3.73 -19.84
C ALA A 13 -12.86 -4.80 -18.83
N TRP A 14 -13.00 -4.48 -17.54
CA TRP A 14 -12.91 -5.46 -16.47
C TRP A 14 -14.09 -6.42 -16.61
N ASN A 15 -13.87 -7.55 -17.28
CA ASN A 15 -14.88 -8.59 -17.45
C ASN A 15 -15.40 -9.04 -16.06
N SER A 16 -16.71 -8.94 -15.86
CA SER A 16 -17.43 -9.25 -14.62
C SER A 16 -17.14 -10.67 -14.10
N ALA A 17 -16.72 -11.59 -14.98
CA ALA A 17 -16.32 -12.95 -14.63
C ALA A 17 -15.06 -13.00 -13.74
N CYS A 18 -14.14 -12.03 -13.87
CA CYS A 18 -12.95 -11.95 -13.02
C CYS A 18 -13.33 -11.49 -11.61
N ILE A 19 -14.26 -10.52 -11.49
CA ILE A 19 -14.76 -10.01 -10.21
C ILE A 19 -15.52 -11.11 -9.45
N VAL A 20 -16.34 -11.92 -10.13
CA VAL A 20 -17.12 -13.00 -9.50
C VAL A 20 -16.24 -14.18 -9.03
N THR A 21 -15.18 -14.52 -9.77
CA THR A 21 -14.25 -15.57 -9.34
C THR A 21 -13.29 -15.09 -8.23
N LEU A 22 -13.07 -13.78 -8.12
CA LEU A 22 -12.34 -13.15 -7.02
C LEU A 22 -13.07 -13.36 -5.68
N ASP A 23 -14.38 -13.12 -5.59
CA ASP A 23 -15.16 -13.10 -4.33
C ASP A 23 -15.28 -14.46 -3.61
N VAL A 24 -14.97 -15.56 -4.29
CA VAL A 24 -15.27 -16.92 -3.83
C VAL A 24 -14.13 -17.54 -2.98
N LYS A 25 -12.86 -17.13 -3.12
CA LYS A 25 -11.72 -17.91 -2.56
C LYS A 25 -11.43 -17.63 -1.08
N LEU A 26 -11.42 -16.38 -0.64
CA LEU A 26 -11.28 -16.02 0.78
C LEU A 26 -12.54 -16.43 1.53
N LYS A 27 -13.71 -16.16 0.93
CA LYS A 27 -14.99 -16.61 1.49
C LYS A 27 -15.01 -18.12 1.68
N THR A 28 -14.67 -18.92 0.66
CA THR A 28 -14.66 -20.39 0.80
C THR A 28 -13.65 -20.87 1.84
N SER A 29 -12.44 -20.33 1.91
CA SER A 29 -11.47 -20.72 2.94
C SER A 29 -11.91 -20.35 4.35
N LEU A 30 -12.52 -19.17 4.52
CA LEU A 30 -13.05 -18.72 5.81
C LEU A 30 -14.28 -19.54 6.22
N PHE A 31 -15.22 -19.80 5.30
CA PHE A 31 -16.38 -20.63 5.53
C PHE A 31 -16.02 -22.08 5.81
N LEU A 32 -15.03 -22.66 5.10
CA LEU A 32 -14.54 -24.01 5.38
C LEU A 32 -13.91 -24.10 6.77
N ALA A 33 -13.09 -23.13 7.14
CA ALA A 33 -12.44 -23.13 8.45
C ALA A 33 -13.43 -22.91 9.61
N THR A 34 -14.42 -22.02 9.45
CA THR A 34 -15.48 -21.82 10.46
C THR A 34 -16.45 -23.01 10.52
N ALA A 35 -16.84 -23.59 9.38
CA ALA A 35 -17.70 -24.76 9.32
C ALA A 35 -17.02 -25.99 9.92
N LEU A 36 -15.74 -26.21 9.64
CA LEU A 36 -14.97 -27.29 10.24
C LEU A 36 -14.80 -27.10 11.76
N ALA A 37 -14.50 -25.89 12.21
CA ALA A 37 -14.45 -25.58 13.65
C ALA A 37 -15.81 -25.83 14.32
N ALA A 38 -16.91 -25.39 13.70
CA ALA A 38 -18.25 -25.63 14.20
C ALA A 38 -18.60 -27.12 14.25
N LEU A 39 -18.28 -27.90 13.20
CA LEU A 39 -18.52 -29.35 13.17
C LEU A 39 -17.72 -30.09 14.23
N VAL A 40 -16.46 -29.71 14.45
CA VAL A 40 -15.62 -30.32 15.50
C VAL A 40 -16.19 -30.00 16.88
N ILE A 41 -16.56 -28.74 17.13
CA ILE A 41 -17.11 -28.31 18.42
C ILE A 41 -18.47 -28.98 18.68
N LEU A 42 -19.37 -28.96 17.70
CA LEU A 42 -20.70 -29.58 17.80
C LEU A 42 -20.61 -31.11 17.88
N GLY A 43 -19.75 -31.74 17.09
CA GLY A 43 -19.53 -33.18 17.13
C GLY A 43 -18.93 -33.65 18.45
N PHE A 44 -17.96 -32.91 18.99
CA PHE A 44 -17.40 -33.17 20.32
C PHE A 44 -18.44 -32.95 21.42
N SER A 45 -19.27 -31.91 21.26
CA SER A 45 -20.39 -31.62 22.16
C SER A 45 -21.40 -32.77 22.21
N GLU A 46 -21.86 -33.26 21.06
CA GLU A 46 -22.80 -34.38 20.95
C GLU A 46 -22.19 -35.69 21.47
N TRP A 47 -20.92 -35.96 21.16
CA TRP A 47 -20.20 -37.13 21.68
C TRP A 47 -20.12 -37.12 23.20
N LEU A 48 -19.82 -35.96 23.80
CA LEU A 48 -19.76 -35.81 25.25
C LEU A 48 -21.15 -35.98 25.89
N SER A 49 -22.19 -35.43 25.26
CA SER A 49 -23.59 -35.59 25.68
C SER A 49 -24.03 -37.06 25.67
N TYR A 50 -23.73 -37.79 24.58
CA TYR A 50 -24.01 -39.23 24.48
C TYR A 50 -23.26 -40.04 25.53
N ARG A 51 -21.99 -39.69 25.79
CA ARG A 51 -21.16 -40.35 26.80
C ARG A 51 -21.68 -40.13 28.22
N GLN A 52 -22.15 -38.93 28.54
CA GLN A 52 -22.79 -38.64 29.84
C GLN A 52 -24.09 -39.42 30.02
N MET A 53 -24.98 -39.40 29.02
CA MET A 53 -26.27 -40.10 29.07
C MET A 53 -26.10 -41.61 29.22
N SER A 54 -25.14 -42.21 28.51
CA SER A 54 -24.90 -43.66 28.54
C SER A 54 -24.27 -44.16 29.85
N GLY A 55 -23.41 -43.36 30.49
CA GLY A 55 -22.88 -43.68 31.82
C GLY A 55 -23.97 -43.70 32.88
N PHE A 56 -24.89 -42.75 32.81
CA PHE A 56 -26.01 -42.61 33.75
C PHE A 56 -27.02 -43.76 33.67
N LEU A 57 -27.41 -44.18 32.46
CA LEU A 57 -28.36 -45.29 32.26
C LEU A 57 -27.82 -46.62 32.82
N ARG A 58 -26.50 -46.86 32.72
CA ARG A 58 -25.85 -48.08 33.24
C ARG A 58 -25.87 -48.15 34.77
N GLU A 59 -25.69 -47.01 35.42
CA GLU A 59 -25.71 -46.93 36.89
C GLU A 59 -27.13 -47.16 37.45
N HIS A 60 -28.15 -46.66 36.74
CA HIS A 60 -29.55 -46.88 37.12
C HIS A 60 -30.06 -48.31 36.88
N THR A 61 -29.64 -48.98 35.79
CA THR A 61 -30.04 -50.37 35.53
C THR A 61 -29.50 -51.33 36.58
N ALA A 62 -28.30 -51.09 37.10
CA ALA A 62 -27.68 -51.93 38.13
C ALA A 62 -28.41 -51.84 39.49
N ILE A 63 -29.00 -50.68 39.81
CA ILE A 63 -29.80 -50.49 41.03
C ILE A 63 -31.19 -51.12 40.88
N MET A 64 -31.76 -51.12 39.66
CA MET A 64 -33.09 -51.67 39.37
C MET A 64 -33.16 -53.21 39.43
N GLU A 65 -32.05 -53.91 39.18
CA GLU A 65 -31.99 -55.37 39.28
C GLU A 65 -31.92 -55.89 40.74
N ALA A 66 -31.60 -55.02 41.71
CA ALA A 66 -31.28 -55.45 43.07
C ALA A 66 -32.45 -55.46 44.07
N GLU A 67 -33.64 -54.91 43.76
CA GLU A 67 -34.66 -54.66 44.78
C GLU A 67 -36.08 -55.08 44.38
N MET A 68 -36.44 -56.34 44.69
CA MET A 68 -37.81 -56.86 44.62
C MET A 68 -38.67 -56.31 45.77
N ASN A 69 -39.22 -55.10 45.62
CA ASN A 69 -40.42 -54.64 46.36
C ASN A 69 -41.12 -53.49 45.63
N HIS A 70 -42.25 -53.78 44.96
CA HIS A 70 -42.86 -52.90 43.95
C HIS A 70 -43.34 -51.54 44.50
N ALA A 71 -43.75 -51.44 45.76
CA ALA A 71 -44.26 -50.20 46.35
C ALA A 71 -43.15 -49.23 46.80
N ALA A 72 -42.09 -49.76 47.43
CA ALA A 72 -40.92 -48.98 47.82
C ALA A 72 -40.11 -48.52 46.59
N LEU A 73 -40.03 -49.38 45.56
CA LEU A 73 -39.39 -49.06 44.29
C LEU A 73 -40.08 -47.86 43.59
N VAL A 74 -41.42 -47.83 43.54
CA VAL A 74 -42.15 -46.72 42.90
C VAL A 74 -41.99 -45.40 43.67
N ALA A 75 -41.95 -45.44 45.00
CA ALA A 75 -41.74 -44.25 45.83
C ALA A 75 -40.30 -43.70 45.68
N ASN A 76 -39.29 -44.58 45.75
CA ASN A 76 -37.89 -44.22 45.58
C ASN A 76 -37.60 -43.71 44.15
N LEU A 77 -38.22 -44.30 43.12
CA LEU A 77 -38.10 -43.83 41.75
C LEU A 77 -38.71 -42.44 41.55
N ARG A 78 -39.83 -42.10 42.19
CA ARG A 78 -40.42 -40.76 42.09
C ARG A 78 -39.54 -39.69 42.72
N GLN A 79 -39.00 -39.97 43.91
CA GLN A 79 -38.15 -39.03 44.64
C GLN A 79 -36.76 -38.87 43.99
N GLY A 80 -36.16 -39.96 43.51
CA GLY A 80 -34.90 -39.90 42.75
C GLY A 80 -35.07 -39.12 41.45
N ARG A 81 -36.15 -39.36 40.71
CA ARG A 81 -36.38 -38.78 39.38
C ARG A 81 -36.35 -37.24 39.34
N GLU A 82 -36.91 -36.53 40.32
CA GLU A 82 -36.89 -35.06 40.30
C GLU A 82 -35.49 -34.48 40.52
N THR A 83 -34.73 -35.05 41.47
CA THR A 83 -33.35 -34.59 41.75
C THR A 83 -32.39 -34.92 40.60
N LEU A 84 -32.62 -36.05 39.93
CA LEU A 84 -31.87 -36.49 38.76
C LEU A 84 -32.14 -35.59 37.55
N PHE A 85 -33.41 -35.23 37.30
CA PHE A 85 -33.76 -34.33 36.20
C PHE A 85 -33.14 -32.94 36.38
N ILE A 86 -33.16 -32.39 37.60
CA ILE A 86 -32.56 -31.08 37.86
C ILE A 86 -31.03 -31.14 37.65
N ARG A 87 -30.35 -32.20 38.12
CA ARG A 87 -28.90 -32.35 37.90
C ARG A 87 -28.55 -32.51 36.42
N LEU A 88 -29.28 -33.34 35.67
CA LEU A 88 -29.06 -33.50 34.23
C LEU A 88 -29.31 -32.18 33.48
N ALA A 89 -30.39 -31.47 33.81
CA ALA A 89 -30.72 -30.19 33.18
C ALA A 89 -29.59 -29.17 33.36
N TRP A 90 -29.02 -29.05 34.57
CA TRP A 90 -27.90 -28.14 34.82
C TRP A 90 -26.64 -28.51 34.04
N VAL A 91 -26.30 -29.80 33.94
CA VAL A 91 -25.14 -30.26 33.16
C VAL A 91 -25.32 -29.95 31.68
N HIS A 92 -26.51 -30.21 31.12
CA HIS A 92 -26.81 -29.88 29.72
C HIS A 92 -26.76 -28.37 29.46
N VAL A 93 -27.30 -27.55 30.35
CA VAL A 93 -27.25 -26.08 30.23
C VAL A 93 -25.80 -25.59 30.28
N LEU A 94 -25.00 -26.06 31.24
CA LEU A 94 -23.59 -25.65 31.36
C LEU A 94 -22.78 -26.06 30.13
N HIS A 95 -23.03 -27.26 29.62
CA HIS A 95 -22.41 -27.75 28.40
C HIS A 95 -22.78 -26.91 27.17
N ALA A 96 -24.07 -26.59 27.01
CA ALA A 96 -24.54 -25.74 25.91
C ALA A 96 -23.89 -24.35 25.95
N VAL A 97 -23.83 -23.73 27.13
CA VAL A 97 -23.16 -22.44 27.34
C VAL A 97 -21.67 -22.54 26.99
N ALA A 98 -20.97 -23.56 27.50
CA ALA A 98 -19.54 -23.76 27.23
C ALA A 98 -19.27 -23.93 25.72
N THR A 99 -20.15 -24.64 25.01
CA THR A 99 -20.05 -24.88 23.56
C THR A 99 -20.19 -23.58 22.79
N VAL A 100 -21.17 -22.75 23.14
CA VAL A 100 -21.38 -21.43 22.52
C VAL A 100 -20.19 -20.51 22.76
N VAL A 101 -19.67 -20.46 24.00
CA VAL A 101 -18.50 -19.65 24.34
C VAL A 101 -17.27 -20.11 23.55
N ALA A 102 -17.02 -21.42 23.48
CA ALA A 102 -15.91 -21.97 22.71
C ALA A 102 -16.02 -21.60 21.23
N LEU A 103 -17.22 -21.69 20.65
CA LEU A 103 -17.48 -21.31 19.26
C LEU A 103 -17.14 -19.83 19.01
N VAL A 104 -17.64 -18.93 19.86
CA VAL A 104 -17.38 -17.48 19.72
C VAL A 104 -15.88 -17.17 19.79
N VAL A 105 -15.17 -17.77 20.75
CA VAL A 105 -13.72 -17.56 20.92
C VAL A 105 -12.94 -18.04 19.69
N VAL A 106 -13.25 -19.24 19.18
CA VAL A 106 -12.56 -19.80 18.00
C VAL A 106 -12.85 -18.98 16.75
N LEU A 107 -14.10 -18.56 16.52
CA LEU A 107 -14.46 -17.73 15.38
C LEU A 107 -13.75 -16.38 15.41
N ASN A 108 -13.70 -15.73 16.58
CA ASN A 108 -13.01 -14.45 16.73
C ASN A 108 -11.51 -14.60 16.46
N TRP A 109 -10.87 -15.59 17.08
CA TRP A 109 -9.45 -15.90 16.85
C TRP A 109 -9.14 -16.18 15.38
N LEU A 110 -10.00 -16.96 14.71
CA LEU A 110 -9.84 -17.29 13.31
C LEU A 110 -10.00 -16.05 12.42
N CYS A 111 -11.01 -15.21 12.66
CA CYS A 111 -11.20 -13.95 11.92
C CYS A 111 -9.97 -13.04 12.06
N ASN A 112 -9.48 -12.88 13.29
CA ASN A 112 -8.31 -12.06 13.55
C ASN A 112 -7.08 -12.56 12.78
N ARG A 113 -6.85 -13.87 12.76
CA ARG A 113 -5.66 -14.47 12.13
C ARG A 113 -5.77 -14.63 10.62
N VAL A 114 -6.96 -14.87 10.09
CA VAL A 114 -7.18 -15.10 8.65
C VAL A 114 -7.34 -13.79 7.88
N VAL A 115 -7.95 -12.77 8.49
CA VAL A 115 -8.35 -11.52 7.81
C VAL A 115 -7.64 -10.30 8.38
N LEU A 116 -7.78 -10.00 9.67
CA LEU A 116 -7.29 -8.73 10.24
C LEU A 116 -5.77 -8.64 10.22
N SER A 117 -5.06 -9.65 10.72
CA SER A 117 -3.59 -9.64 10.77
C SER A 117 -2.93 -9.44 9.41
N PRO A 118 -3.32 -10.14 8.32
CA PRO A 118 -2.80 -9.87 6.99
C PRO A 118 -3.07 -8.45 6.47
N ILE A 119 -4.23 -7.88 6.80
CA ILE A 119 -4.59 -6.50 6.41
C ILE A 119 -3.74 -5.49 7.17
N GLU A 120 -3.54 -5.69 8.48
CA GLU A 120 -2.67 -4.82 9.29
C GLU A 120 -1.23 -4.85 8.81
N ASP A 121 -0.71 -6.01 8.44
CA ASP A 121 0.63 -6.14 7.88
C ASP A 121 0.73 -5.43 6.53
N LEU A 122 -0.27 -5.56 5.65
CA LEU A 122 -0.32 -4.82 4.39
C LEU A 122 -0.35 -3.30 4.62
N LEU A 123 -1.19 -2.81 5.54
CA LEU A 123 -1.27 -1.39 5.90
C LEU A 123 0.05 -0.85 6.46
N ARG A 124 0.76 -1.64 7.27
CA ARG A 124 2.08 -1.28 7.79
C ARG A 124 3.08 -1.09 6.65
N HIS A 125 3.09 -1.99 5.67
CA HIS A 125 3.95 -1.86 4.49
C HIS A 125 3.55 -0.67 3.61
N ILE A 126 2.25 -0.42 3.41
CA ILE A 126 1.75 0.74 2.67
C ILE A 126 2.24 2.04 3.31
N ASN A 127 2.10 2.19 4.64
CA ASN A 127 2.59 3.36 5.36
C ASN A 127 4.11 3.52 5.23
N TYR A 128 4.87 2.42 5.32
CA TYR A 128 6.31 2.46 5.12
C TYR A 128 6.69 2.94 3.71
N MET A 129 6.04 2.43 2.66
CA MET A 129 6.29 2.86 1.28
C MET A 129 5.85 4.31 1.01
N GLY A 130 4.83 4.80 1.71
CA GLY A 130 4.39 6.19 1.65
C GLY A 130 5.48 7.22 1.99
N HIS A 131 6.55 6.81 2.68
CA HIS A 131 7.71 7.65 2.98
C HIS A 131 8.77 7.73 1.85
N GLY A 132 8.48 7.17 0.67
CA GLY A 132 9.30 7.35 -0.53
C GLY A 132 10.13 6.13 -0.95
N THR A 133 10.03 5.01 -0.24
CA THR A 133 10.77 3.77 -0.57
C THR A 133 9.83 2.74 -1.21
N TRP A 134 9.67 2.81 -2.54
CA TRP A 134 8.85 1.88 -3.34
C TRP A 134 9.60 0.65 -3.85
N THR A 135 10.83 0.42 -3.37
CA THR A 135 11.73 -0.64 -3.87
C THR A 135 11.55 -1.99 -3.19
N ALA A 136 10.92 -2.05 -2.02
CA ALA A 136 10.70 -3.29 -1.28
C ALA A 136 9.35 -3.88 -1.68
N ALA A 137 9.33 -5.01 -2.41
CA ALA A 137 8.08 -5.71 -2.73
C ALA A 137 7.55 -6.46 -1.49
N ILE A 138 6.23 -6.41 -1.26
CA ILE A 138 5.58 -7.21 -0.21
C ILE A 138 5.47 -8.66 -0.70
N PRO A 139 5.95 -9.66 0.06
CA PRO A 139 5.92 -11.04 -0.40
C PRO A 139 4.50 -11.61 -0.44
N VAL A 140 4.07 -12.07 -1.63
CA VAL A 140 2.73 -12.63 -1.86
C VAL A 140 2.73 -14.13 -1.58
N HIS A 141 2.32 -14.52 -0.37
CA HIS A 141 2.24 -15.94 0.03
C HIS A 141 0.85 -16.56 -0.20
N ARG A 142 -0.18 -15.73 -0.32
CA ARG A 142 -1.58 -16.17 -0.43
C ARG A 142 -2.08 -16.09 -1.86
N LYS A 143 -2.98 -17.02 -2.21
CA LYS A 143 -3.65 -17.09 -3.52
C LYS A 143 -5.12 -16.64 -3.46
N ASP A 144 -5.47 -15.94 -2.39
CA ASP A 144 -6.78 -15.36 -2.12
C ASP A 144 -6.80 -13.87 -2.51
N GLU A 145 -7.87 -13.19 -2.16
CA GLU A 145 -8.18 -11.79 -2.45
C GLU A 145 -7.18 -10.86 -1.76
N ILE A 146 -6.69 -11.23 -0.58
CA ILE A 146 -5.64 -10.48 0.13
C ILE A 146 -4.30 -10.61 -0.61
N GLY A 147 -3.99 -11.81 -1.12
CA GLY A 147 -2.82 -12.04 -1.98
C GLY A 147 -2.89 -11.22 -3.28
N GLN A 148 -4.04 -11.21 -3.94
CA GLN A 148 -4.26 -10.41 -5.15
C GLN A 148 -4.21 -8.91 -4.89
N LEU A 149 -4.78 -8.43 -3.78
CA LEU A 149 -4.67 -7.03 -3.36
C LEU A 149 -3.20 -6.64 -3.13
N THR A 150 -2.43 -7.52 -2.48
CA THR A 150 -0.99 -7.33 -2.27
C THR A 150 -0.25 -7.25 -3.61
N GLN A 151 -0.60 -8.12 -4.56
CA GLN A 151 -0.02 -8.11 -5.91
C GLN A 151 -0.35 -6.80 -6.66
N ALA A 152 -1.61 -6.36 -6.64
CA ALA A 152 -2.03 -5.12 -7.28
C ALA A 152 -1.33 -3.90 -6.66
N PHE A 153 -1.14 -3.89 -5.35
CA PHE A 153 -0.38 -2.85 -4.66
C PHE A 153 1.10 -2.84 -5.06
N ASN A 154 1.75 -4.01 -5.12
CA ASN A 154 3.13 -4.12 -5.60
C ASN A 154 3.28 -3.63 -7.05
N GLU A 155 2.33 -3.95 -7.92
CA GLU A 155 2.33 -3.49 -9.31
C GLU A 155 2.20 -1.96 -9.39
N LEU A 156 1.31 -1.37 -8.58
CA LEU A 156 1.17 0.08 -8.47
C LEU A 156 2.47 0.74 -8.00
N GLY A 157 3.10 0.18 -6.96
CA GLY A 157 4.38 0.68 -6.45
C GLY A 157 5.49 0.62 -7.50
N GLY A 158 5.57 -0.47 -8.27
CA GLY A 158 6.48 -0.61 -9.39
C GLY A 158 6.27 0.43 -10.48
N LYS A 159 5.00 0.64 -10.90
CA LYS A 159 4.63 1.68 -11.89
C LYS A 159 5.01 3.08 -11.39
N LEU A 160 4.72 3.39 -10.13
CA LEU A 160 5.04 4.69 -9.55
C LEU A 160 6.56 4.92 -9.51
N SER A 161 7.34 3.93 -9.12
CA SER A 161 8.81 4.00 -9.15
C SER A 161 9.33 4.25 -10.58
N MET A 162 8.77 3.56 -11.58
CA MET A 162 9.14 3.78 -12.98
C MET A 162 8.78 5.20 -13.45
N THR A 163 7.59 5.70 -13.14
CA THR A 163 7.16 7.05 -13.53
C THR A 163 8.05 8.13 -12.89
N VAL A 164 8.41 7.97 -11.61
CA VAL A 164 9.32 8.90 -10.93
C VAL A 164 10.71 8.90 -11.58
N GLN A 165 11.24 7.72 -11.92
CA GLN A 165 12.53 7.61 -12.62
C GLN A 165 12.48 8.24 -14.02
N GLN A 166 11.41 8.01 -14.77
CA GLN A 166 11.19 8.62 -16.09
C GLN A 166 11.10 10.14 -16.01
N PHE A 167 10.37 10.67 -15.02
CA PHE A 167 10.29 12.12 -14.79
C PHE A 167 11.65 12.72 -14.43
N ALA A 168 12.40 12.05 -13.55
CA ALA A 168 13.75 12.49 -13.20
C ALA A 168 14.70 12.47 -14.41
N ALA A 169 14.60 11.47 -15.29
CA ALA A 169 15.38 11.40 -16.53
C ALA A 169 14.95 12.49 -17.54
N ALA A 170 13.65 12.71 -17.71
CA ALA A 170 13.12 13.75 -18.59
C ALA A 170 13.50 15.16 -18.11
N SER A 171 13.45 15.42 -16.80
CA SER A 171 13.91 16.67 -16.20
C SER A 171 15.40 16.92 -16.49
N LYS A 172 16.25 15.89 -16.31
CA LYS A 172 17.67 15.97 -16.67
C LYS A 172 17.91 16.26 -18.15
N LEU A 173 17.17 15.59 -19.04
CA LEU A 173 17.29 15.81 -20.49
C LEU A 173 16.83 17.21 -20.90
N SER A 174 15.77 17.73 -20.28
CA SER A 174 15.28 19.10 -20.51
C SER A 174 16.33 20.14 -20.09
N ALA A 175 16.93 19.96 -18.91
CA ALA A 175 18.02 20.82 -18.45
C ALA A 175 19.22 20.76 -19.42
N LEU A 176 19.62 19.57 -19.86
CA LEU A 176 20.69 19.41 -20.85
C LEU A 176 20.36 20.10 -22.19
N ALA A 177 19.12 19.97 -22.67
CA ALA A 177 18.69 20.57 -23.93
C ALA A 177 18.72 22.10 -23.89
N LEU A 178 18.24 22.69 -22.79
CA LEU A 178 18.29 24.14 -22.56
C LEU A 178 19.74 24.66 -22.56
N ILE A 179 20.64 23.94 -21.90
CA ILE A 179 22.05 24.31 -21.80
C ILE A 179 22.75 24.12 -23.14
N GLY A 180 22.46 23.03 -23.86
CA GLY A 180 22.94 22.79 -25.21
C GLY A 180 22.53 23.93 -26.16
N HIS A 181 21.30 24.42 -26.06
CA HIS A 181 20.83 25.56 -26.84
C HIS A 181 21.55 26.86 -26.47
N ALA A 182 21.75 27.14 -25.18
CA ALA A 182 22.50 28.31 -24.71
C ALA A 182 23.96 28.28 -25.19
N LEU A 183 24.60 27.11 -25.11
CA LEU A 183 25.96 26.89 -25.58
C LEU A 183 26.06 27.09 -27.09
N ALA A 184 25.16 26.47 -27.86
CA ALA A 184 25.12 26.61 -29.32
C ALA A 184 25.03 28.09 -29.74
N ARG A 185 24.16 28.87 -29.08
CA ARG A 185 24.02 30.31 -29.37
C ARG A 185 25.32 31.07 -29.12
N ARG A 186 26.01 30.81 -28.00
CA ARG A 186 27.29 31.46 -27.66
C ARG A 186 28.40 31.11 -28.66
N VAL A 187 28.52 29.82 -29.03
CA VAL A 187 29.51 29.36 -30.01
C VAL A 187 29.28 30.01 -31.38
N LEU A 188 28.02 30.15 -31.81
CA LEU A 188 27.69 30.85 -33.05
C LEU A 188 28.13 32.32 -33.00
N THR A 189 27.88 33.02 -31.89
CA THR A 189 28.33 34.42 -31.73
C THR A 189 29.84 34.56 -31.81
N ILE A 190 30.60 33.68 -31.13
CA ILE A 190 32.07 33.68 -31.18
C ILE A 190 32.57 33.40 -32.60
N ARG A 191 31.97 32.42 -33.29
CA ARG A 191 32.30 32.11 -34.68
C ARG A 191 32.08 33.33 -35.60
N ASP A 192 30.98 34.05 -35.42
CA ASP A 192 30.66 35.22 -36.23
C ASP A 192 31.64 36.38 -35.91
N GLN A 193 32.05 36.55 -34.64
CA GLN A 193 33.11 37.49 -34.26
C GLN A 193 34.47 37.14 -34.89
N LEU A 194 34.86 35.86 -34.87
CA LEU A 194 36.10 35.38 -35.49
C LEU A 194 36.09 35.58 -37.00
N ARG A 195 34.99 35.23 -37.69
CA ARG A 195 34.86 35.47 -39.14
C ARG A 195 34.92 36.95 -39.49
N GLY A 196 34.31 37.81 -38.67
CA GLY A 196 34.40 39.26 -38.84
C GLY A 196 35.85 39.75 -38.74
N ALA A 197 36.59 39.26 -37.76
CA ALA A 197 38.00 39.60 -37.61
C ALA A 197 38.87 39.04 -38.75
N GLU A 198 38.62 37.80 -39.19
CA GLU A 198 39.27 37.19 -40.36
C GLU A 198 39.09 38.05 -41.61
N LEU A 199 37.86 38.50 -41.89
CA LEU A 199 37.57 39.33 -43.06
C LEU A 199 38.33 40.66 -43.03
N LEU A 200 38.43 41.30 -41.86
CA LEU A 200 39.20 42.53 -41.67
C LEU A 200 40.71 42.30 -41.83
N LEU A 201 41.23 41.17 -41.35
CA LEU A 201 42.64 40.78 -41.53
C LEU A 201 42.98 40.53 -43.00
N VAL A 202 42.12 39.79 -43.72
CA VAL A 202 42.28 39.54 -45.16
C VAL A 202 42.30 40.85 -45.93
N LYS A 203 41.35 41.76 -45.63
CA LYS A 203 41.28 43.07 -46.27
C LYS A 203 42.48 43.97 -45.97
N ALA A 204 42.95 43.97 -44.71
CA ALA A 204 44.16 44.71 -44.32
C ALA A 204 45.41 44.16 -45.04
N ARG A 205 45.52 42.83 -45.17
CA ARG A 205 46.60 42.16 -45.89
C ARG A 205 46.60 42.53 -47.37
N GLU A 206 45.45 42.50 -48.04
CA GLU A 206 45.32 42.84 -49.47
C GLU A 206 45.75 44.28 -49.78
N HIS A 207 45.42 45.23 -48.91
CA HIS A 207 45.77 46.64 -49.08
C HIS A 207 47.14 47.03 -48.49
N ARG A 208 47.92 46.08 -47.95
CA ARG A 208 49.13 46.34 -47.14
C ARG A 208 48.90 47.41 -46.05
N ALA A 209 47.69 47.47 -45.52
CA ALA A 209 47.32 48.40 -44.46
C ALA A 209 47.71 47.81 -43.10
N ALA A 210 47.92 48.67 -42.12
CA ALA A 210 48.06 48.22 -40.73
C ALA A 210 46.77 47.50 -40.29
N VAL A 211 46.92 46.47 -39.45
CA VAL A 211 45.78 45.76 -38.88
C VAL A 211 44.92 46.77 -38.10
N PRO A 212 43.61 46.90 -38.42
CA PRO A 212 42.72 47.80 -37.70
C PRO A 212 42.67 47.41 -36.22
N GLU A 213 42.72 48.41 -35.34
CA GLU A 213 42.60 48.21 -33.89
C GLU A 213 41.28 47.51 -33.53
N GLU A 214 40.23 47.75 -34.31
CA GLU A 214 38.93 47.07 -34.20
C GLU A 214 39.04 45.53 -34.30
N THR A 215 39.96 45.03 -35.13
CA THR A 215 40.21 43.59 -35.30
C THR A 215 40.82 42.99 -34.03
N LEU A 216 41.76 43.69 -33.39
CA LEU A 216 42.39 43.27 -32.13
C LEU A 216 41.35 43.25 -31.01
N VAL A 217 40.48 44.26 -30.94
CA VAL A 217 39.37 44.31 -29.99
C VAL A 217 38.39 43.15 -30.22
N ARG A 218 38.01 42.86 -31.48
CA ARG A 218 37.10 41.74 -31.81
C ARG A 218 37.69 40.37 -31.44
N LEU A 219 38.99 40.16 -31.68
CA LEU A 219 39.68 38.94 -31.24
C LEU A 219 39.72 38.81 -29.72
N ALA A 220 40.07 39.90 -29.03
CA ALA A 220 40.14 39.92 -27.56
C ALA A 220 38.78 39.63 -26.92
N VAL A 221 37.70 40.21 -27.47
CA VAL A 221 36.32 39.93 -27.03
C VAL A 221 35.95 38.47 -27.27
N ALA A 222 36.31 37.90 -28.42
CA ALA A 222 36.01 36.50 -28.73
C ALA A 222 36.79 35.52 -27.84
N ILE A 223 38.06 35.80 -27.56
CA ILE A 223 38.91 35.01 -26.63
C ILE A 223 38.32 35.08 -25.21
N LYS A 224 37.99 36.28 -24.74
CA LYS A 224 37.37 36.45 -23.42
C LYS A 224 36.02 35.72 -23.33
N ALA A 225 35.22 35.78 -24.39
CA ALA A 225 33.96 35.04 -24.45
C ALA A 225 34.18 33.50 -24.42
N LEU A 226 35.25 33.00 -25.02
CA LEU A 226 35.66 31.58 -24.96
C LEU A 226 36.09 31.17 -23.54
N GLU A 227 36.85 32.01 -22.86
CA GLU A 227 37.32 31.78 -21.48
C GLU A 227 36.18 31.81 -20.45
N GLU A 228 35.15 32.62 -20.68
CA GLU A 228 34.00 32.74 -19.79
C GLU A 228 32.94 31.63 -19.98
N ILE A 229 32.93 30.92 -21.11
CA ILE A 229 31.94 29.86 -21.39
C ILE A 229 31.83 28.82 -20.26
N PRO A 230 32.93 28.20 -19.76
CA PRO A 230 32.83 27.11 -18.79
C PRO A 230 32.20 27.56 -17.47
N ALA A 231 32.66 28.69 -16.93
CA ALA A 231 32.16 29.22 -15.65
C ALA A 231 30.67 29.57 -15.72
N VAL A 232 30.25 30.22 -16.81
CA VAL A 232 28.84 30.59 -17.00
C VAL A 232 27.95 29.36 -17.26
N LEU A 233 28.49 28.32 -17.90
CA LEU A 233 27.74 27.08 -18.13
C LEU A 233 27.47 26.32 -16.83
N ASP A 234 28.49 26.17 -15.99
CA ASP A 234 28.36 25.47 -14.70
C ASP A 234 27.36 26.18 -13.79
N GLU A 235 27.42 27.52 -13.76
CA GLU A 235 26.51 28.33 -12.94
C GLU A 235 25.05 28.27 -13.43
N GLU A 236 24.82 28.32 -14.75
CA GLU A 236 23.48 28.16 -15.33
C GLU A 236 22.95 26.72 -15.19
N PHE A 237 23.82 25.70 -15.31
CA PHE A 237 23.46 24.30 -15.08
C PHE A 237 22.93 24.09 -13.66
N GLU A 238 23.69 24.53 -12.65
CA GLU A 238 23.32 24.40 -11.24
C GLU A 238 22.06 25.18 -10.88
N ARG A 239 21.82 26.32 -11.53
CA ARG A 239 20.61 27.12 -11.33
C ARG A 239 19.37 26.40 -11.89
N GLN A 240 19.45 25.92 -13.13
CA GLN A 240 18.34 25.25 -13.82
C GLN A 240 18.04 23.87 -13.22
N PHE A 241 19.08 23.13 -12.83
CA PHE A 241 18.91 21.84 -12.17
C PHE A 241 18.16 22.01 -10.85
N ARG A 242 18.55 22.99 -10.01
CA ARG A 242 17.84 23.29 -8.75
C ARG A 242 16.39 23.71 -8.97
N SER A 243 16.09 24.50 -10.00
CA SER A 243 14.70 24.92 -10.26
C SER A 243 13.79 23.78 -10.73
N HIS A 244 14.33 22.79 -11.46
CA HIS A 244 13.56 21.66 -12.01
C HIS A 244 13.58 20.38 -11.15
N SER A 245 14.47 20.30 -10.15
CA SER A 245 14.56 19.16 -9.23
C SER A 245 13.96 19.43 -7.85
N ALA A 246 13.53 20.67 -7.56
CA ALA A 246 12.79 20.97 -6.35
C ALA A 246 11.45 20.20 -6.34
N PRO A 247 11.15 19.41 -5.27
CA PRO A 247 9.87 18.75 -5.17
C PRO A 247 8.74 19.81 -5.14
N PRO A 248 7.57 19.51 -5.72
CA PRO A 248 6.43 20.41 -5.59
C PRO A 248 6.16 20.62 -4.10
N ASP A 249 6.14 21.90 -3.68
CA ASP A 249 5.89 22.32 -2.30
C ASP A 249 4.62 21.66 -1.77
N SER A 250 4.79 20.58 -1.01
CA SER A 250 3.70 19.92 -0.29
C SER A 250 3.46 20.68 1.01
N GLY A 251 2.82 21.83 0.85
CA GLY A 251 1.98 22.42 1.88
C GLY A 251 2.68 23.34 2.89
N ARG A 252 2.54 24.65 2.66
CA ARG A 252 2.26 25.58 3.76
C ARG A 252 1.32 26.73 3.34
N ARG A 253 0.04 26.41 3.17
CA ARG A 253 -1.07 27.38 3.33
C ARG A 253 -2.07 26.84 4.35
N ALA A 254 -1.66 26.83 5.63
CA ALA A 254 -2.60 26.90 6.74
C ALA A 254 -2.88 28.39 6.97
N GLY A 255 -4.09 28.82 6.64
CA GLY A 255 -4.53 30.20 6.83
C GLY A 255 -4.46 30.61 8.29
N SER A 256 -3.67 31.65 8.56
CA SER A 256 -3.81 32.49 9.75
C SER A 256 -4.24 33.88 9.30
N GLN A 257 -5.48 33.99 8.84
CA GLN A 257 -6.20 35.27 8.80
C GLN A 257 -7.50 35.08 9.57
N GLY A 258 -7.44 35.48 10.83
CA GLY A 258 -8.54 35.40 11.78
C GLY A 258 -8.18 36.09 13.09
N ALA A 259 -7.37 37.14 13.05
CA ALA A 259 -7.19 38.04 14.18
C ALA A 259 -8.34 39.07 14.12
N ALA A 260 -9.46 38.70 14.72
CA ALA A 260 -10.47 39.64 15.13
C ALA A 260 -9.85 40.56 16.20
N SER A 261 -9.48 41.79 15.80
CA SER A 261 -9.25 42.89 16.73
C SER A 261 -10.41 43.87 16.58
N PHE A 262 -11.34 43.74 17.50
CA PHE A 262 -12.44 44.66 17.79
C PHE A 262 -11.98 46.12 17.72
N GLY A 263 -12.62 46.90 16.86
CA GLY A 263 -12.66 48.36 16.97
C GLY A 263 -13.80 48.78 17.88
N SER A 264 -13.49 49.44 18.99
CA SER A 264 -14.44 50.27 19.74
C SER A 264 -13.67 51.37 20.46
N GLY A 265 -13.88 52.63 20.06
CA GLY A 265 -13.32 53.76 20.80
C GLY A 265 -13.07 55.06 20.03
N ARG A 266 -14.15 55.72 19.60
CA ARG A 266 -14.40 57.15 19.82
C ARG A 266 -13.40 58.19 19.25
N ARG A 267 -13.82 58.87 18.18
CA ARG A 267 -13.55 60.29 17.79
C ARG A 267 -14.20 60.49 16.39
N ILE A 268 -14.94 61.54 16.01
CA ILE A 268 -15.07 62.96 16.38
C ILE A 268 -16.42 63.44 15.80
N ALA A 269 -17.08 64.40 16.48
CA ALA A 269 -18.14 65.31 16.00
C ALA A 269 -19.42 64.71 15.38
#